data_AF-A0A976PFN9-F1
#
_entry.id   AF-A0A976PFN9-F1
#
_cell.length_a   1.000
_cell.length_b   1.000
_cell.length_c   1.000
_cell.angle_alpha   90.00
_cell.angle_beta   90.00
_cell.angle_gamma   90.00
#
_symmetry.space_group_name_H-M   'P 1'
#
loop_
_entity.id
_entity.type
_entity.pdbx_description
1 polymer ?
#
loop_
_entity_poly.entity_id
_entity_poly.type
_entity_poly.pdbx_seq_one_letter_code
_entity_poly.pdbx_strand_id
1 'polypeptide(L)'
;MSQSLKNILQTALILGLCFSCATPPKQTKETYSQSTDDEFQDIERERALETYRLLRLRDREQNQNRSSSRRSYKRIKPRQEIVNRPPPPPPKPKPLSEEKITEIKQNLIYFCMKNRKHPKFSDEEHCQNHAQAKFDECKESYEKNPGLNVVRCVKNKLNL
;
A
#
# COMPACT_ATOMS: atom_id res chain seq x y z
N MET A 1 -85.30 38.64 55.61
CA MET A 1 -84.03 37.91 55.55
C MET A 1 -84.17 36.73 54.58
N SER A 2 -83.71 36.99 53.36
CA SER A 2 -83.02 36.11 52.40
C SER A 2 -83.54 34.69 52.12
N GLN A 3 -84.66 34.57 51.38
CA GLN A 3 -85.02 33.32 50.69
C GLN A 3 -84.00 32.91 49.62
N SER A 4 -83.26 33.87 49.05
CA SER A 4 -82.22 33.62 48.04
C SER A 4 -81.05 32.76 48.56
N LEU A 5 -80.68 32.87 49.85
CA LEU A 5 -79.60 32.07 50.44
C LEU A 5 -79.99 30.60 50.64
N LYS A 6 -81.28 30.29 50.83
CA LYS A 6 -81.75 28.92 51.01
C LYS A 6 -81.70 28.13 49.70
N ASN A 7 -82.00 28.78 48.58
CA ASN A 7 -81.95 28.15 47.26
C ASN A 7 -80.50 27.84 46.84
N ILE A 8 -79.55 28.72 47.15
CA ILE A 8 -78.11 28.49 46.86
C ILE A 8 -77.57 27.32 47.69
N LEU A 9 -77.95 27.22 48.98
CA LEU A 9 -77.52 26.13 49.85
C LEU A 9 -78.13 24.77 49.43
N GLN A 10 -79.38 24.75 48.96
CA GLN A 10 -80.01 23.52 48.44
C GLN A 10 -79.40 23.06 47.11
N THR A 11 -79.03 23.97 46.21
CA THR A 11 -78.36 23.60 44.95
C THR A 11 -76.93 23.07 45.18
N ALA A 12 -76.22 23.58 46.18
CA ALA A 12 -74.88 23.10 46.53
C ALA A 12 -74.91 21.67 47.10
N LEU A 13 -75.97 21.30 47.83
CA LEU A 13 -76.10 19.98 48.44
C LEU A 13 -76.48 18.88 47.42
N ILE A 14 -77.20 19.23 46.35
CA ILE A 14 -77.56 18.30 45.27
C ILE A 14 -76.38 18.05 44.32
N LEU A 15 -75.51 19.05 44.08
CA LEU A 15 -74.29 18.84 43.27
C LEU A 15 -73.22 17.99 43.98
N GLY A 16 -73.25 17.90 45.30
CA GLY A 16 -72.28 17.11 46.08
C GLY A 16 -72.52 15.60 46.07
N LEU A 17 -73.71 15.13 45.69
CA LEU A 17 -74.10 13.70 45.79
C LEU A 17 -73.90 12.91 44.48
N CYS A 18 -73.48 13.54 43.38
CA CYS A 18 -73.26 12.85 42.09
C CYS A 18 -71.81 12.41 41.85
N PHE A 19 -70.88 12.68 42.76
CA PHE A 19 -69.49 12.17 42.68
C PHE A 19 -69.33 10.86 43.48
N SER A 20 -70.16 9.86 43.20
CA SER A 20 -69.83 8.48 43.56
C SER A 20 -68.75 7.97 42.60
N CYS A 21 -67.51 7.98 43.09
CA CYS A 21 -66.33 7.44 42.41
C CYS A 21 -66.40 5.89 42.41
N ALA A 22 -67.27 5.32 41.58
CA ALA A 22 -67.26 3.89 41.31
C ALA A 22 -66.14 3.60 40.31
N THR A 23 -64.97 3.19 40.82
CA THR A 23 -63.86 2.72 39.98
C THR A 23 -64.31 1.49 39.19
N PRO A 24 -64.22 1.49 37.85
CA PRO A 24 -64.51 0.28 37.07
C PRO A 24 -63.53 -0.83 37.46
N PRO A 25 -63.96 -2.11 37.53
CA PRO A 25 -63.03 -3.20 37.77
C PRO A 25 -61.94 -3.16 36.70
N LYS A 26 -60.68 -3.14 37.12
CA LYS A 26 -59.54 -3.17 36.21
C LYS A 26 -59.65 -4.46 35.38
N GLN A 27 -59.88 -4.32 34.08
CA GLN A 27 -59.74 -5.41 33.14
C GLN A 27 -58.29 -5.89 33.25
N THR A 28 -58.07 -7.02 33.94
CA THR A 28 -56.80 -7.72 33.87
C THR A 28 -56.66 -8.15 32.43
N LYS A 29 -55.71 -7.55 31.71
CA LYS A 29 -55.36 -8.03 30.37
C LYS A 29 -55.00 -9.50 30.52
N GLU A 30 -55.66 -10.36 29.78
CA GLU A 30 -55.27 -11.76 29.67
C GLU A 30 -53.88 -11.76 29.08
N THR A 31 -52.88 -12.02 29.92
CA THR A 31 -51.50 -12.24 29.49
C THR A 31 -51.32 -13.73 29.38
N TYR A 32 -50.67 -14.15 28.30
CA TYR A 32 -50.22 -15.52 28.12
C TYR A 32 -49.31 -15.95 29.28
N SER A 33 -49.25 -17.25 29.53
CA SER A 33 -48.28 -17.79 30.48
C SER A 33 -46.85 -17.61 29.94
N GLN A 34 -45.84 -17.60 30.81
CA GLN A 34 -44.44 -17.50 30.36
C GLN A 34 -44.07 -18.61 29.35
N SER A 35 -44.58 -19.82 29.56
CA SER A 35 -44.36 -20.96 28.65
C SER A 35 -44.87 -20.69 27.24
N THR A 36 -46.02 -20.02 27.11
CA THR A 36 -46.60 -19.67 25.80
C THR A 36 -45.85 -18.53 25.12
N ASP A 37 -45.33 -17.56 25.89
CA ASP A 37 -44.48 -16.50 25.34
C ASP A 37 -43.14 -17.05 24.83
N ASP A 38 -42.55 -18.02 25.55
CA ASP A 38 -41.32 -18.70 25.12
C ASP A 38 -41.56 -19.50 23.82
N GLU A 39 -42.67 -20.22 23.71
CA GLU A 39 -43.07 -20.91 22.48
C GLU A 39 -43.23 -19.94 21.30
N PHE A 40 -43.86 -18.77 21.51
CA PHE A 40 -43.98 -17.76 20.46
C PHE A 40 -42.62 -17.22 20.02
N GLN A 41 -41.70 -16.97 20.96
CA GLN A 41 -40.35 -16.52 20.63
C GLN A 41 -39.58 -17.57 19.82
N ASP A 42 -39.71 -18.85 20.16
CA ASP A 42 -39.05 -19.93 19.44
C ASP A 42 -39.59 -20.06 18.00
N ILE A 43 -40.91 -19.96 17.83
CA ILE A 43 -41.55 -19.95 16.50
C ILE A 43 -41.06 -18.76 15.67
N GLU A 44 -41.01 -17.56 16.25
CA GLU A 44 -40.52 -16.37 15.56
C GLU A 44 -39.04 -16.50 15.17
N ARG A 45 -38.23 -17.07 16.06
CA ARG A 45 -36.81 -17.32 15.83
C ARG A 45 -36.61 -18.31 14.69
N GLU A 46 -37.34 -19.41 14.67
CA GLU A 46 -37.26 -20.41 13.61
C GLU A 46 -37.67 -19.81 12.25
N ARG A 47 -38.77 -19.05 12.23
CA ARG A 47 -39.24 -18.34 11.04
C ARG A 47 -38.22 -17.33 10.52
N ALA A 48 -37.55 -16.60 11.42
CA ALA A 48 -36.50 -15.65 11.07
C ALA A 48 -35.28 -16.36 10.45
N LEU A 49 -34.88 -17.50 11.02
CA LEU A 49 -33.77 -18.30 10.50
C LEU A 49 -34.09 -18.90 9.12
N GLU A 50 -35.31 -19.40 8.93
CA GLU A 50 -35.77 -19.93 7.64
C GLU A 50 -35.79 -18.83 6.57
N THR A 51 -36.32 -17.66 6.92
CA THR A 51 -36.32 -16.48 6.04
C THR A 51 -34.89 -16.10 5.62
N TYR A 52 -33.94 -16.12 6.56
CA TYR A 52 -32.53 -15.84 6.27
C TYR A 52 -31.90 -16.89 5.33
N ARG A 53 -32.22 -18.18 5.53
CA ARG A 53 -31.76 -19.26 4.63
C ARG A 53 -32.27 -19.05 3.20
N LEU A 54 -33.54 -18.71 3.04
CA LEU A 54 -34.16 -18.45 1.72
C LEU A 54 -33.56 -17.24 1.03
N LEU A 55 -33.31 -16.14 1.76
CA LEU A 55 -32.64 -14.95 1.20
C LEU A 55 -31.24 -15.28 0.67
N ARG A 56 -30.46 -16.08 1.41
CA ARG A 56 -29.13 -16.53 0.96
C ARG A 56 -29.18 -17.39 -0.30
N LEU A 57 -30.17 -18.29 -0.39
CA LEU A 57 -30.35 -19.12 -1.58
C LEU A 57 -30.72 -18.26 -2.79
N ARG A 58 -31.65 -17.32 -2.62
CA ARG A 58 -32.04 -16.36 -3.67
C ARG A 58 -30.86 -15.52 -4.15
N ASP A 59 -30.05 -14.98 -3.24
CA ASP A 59 -28.85 -14.22 -3.60
C ASP A 59 -27.84 -15.10 -4.35
N ARG A 60 -27.68 -16.36 -3.95
CA ARG A 60 -26.78 -17.30 -4.64
C ARG A 60 -27.26 -17.59 -6.06
N GLU A 61 -28.55 -17.84 -6.26
CA GLU A 61 -29.16 -18.08 -7.57
C GLU A 61 -29.10 -16.84 -8.47
N GLN A 62 -29.43 -15.66 -7.93
CA GLN A 62 -29.32 -14.40 -8.66
C GLN A 62 -27.86 -14.12 -9.08
N ASN A 63 -26.89 -14.43 -8.23
CA ASN A 63 -25.47 -14.25 -8.52
C ASN A 63 -24.89 -15.33 -9.45
N GLN A 64 -25.45 -16.55 -9.48
CA GLN A 64 -25.07 -17.59 -10.44
C GLN A 64 -25.55 -17.25 -11.86
N ASN A 65 -26.75 -16.68 -12.00
CA ASN A 65 -27.28 -16.25 -13.29
C ASN A 65 -26.61 -14.97 -13.82
N ARG A 66 -25.95 -14.20 -12.94
CA ARG A 66 -25.09 -13.07 -13.32
C ARG A 66 -23.69 -13.55 -13.68
N SER A 67 -23.60 -14.31 -14.77
CA SER A 67 -22.30 -14.63 -15.37
C SER A 67 -21.60 -13.33 -15.85
N SER A 68 -20.33 -13.20 -15.48
CA SER A 68 -19.34 -12.34 -16.14
C SER A 68 -19.62 -10.83 -16.24
N SER A 69 -19.56 -10.11 -15.11
CA SER A 69 -18.88 -8.80 -15.08
C SER A 69 -18.58 -8.41 -13.64
N ARG A 70 -17.77 -9.21 -12.93
CA ARG A 70 -17.04 -8.67 -11.79
C ARG A 70 -16.00 -7.72 -12.38
N ARG A 71 -16.38 -6.45 -12.58
CA ARG A 71 -15.41 -5.37 -12.75
C ARG A 71 -14.52 -5.45 -11.53
N SER A 72 -13.35 -6.06 -11.68
CA SER A 72 -12.34 -6.11 -10.66
C SER A 72 -12.04 -4.66 -10.31
N TYR A 73 -12.56 -4.18 -9.18
CA TYR A 73 -12.22 -2.88 -8.66
C TYR A 73 -10.71 -2.88 -8.47
N LYS A 74 -9.98 -2.23 -9.40
CA LYS A 74 -8.54 -2.02 -9.27
C LYS A 74 -8.37 -1.21 -8.00
N ARG A 75 -7.89 -1.85 -6.92
CA ARG A 75 -7.49 -1.12 -5.70
C ARG A 75 -6.49 -0.06 -6.14
N ILE A 76 -6.87 1.21 -5.97
CA ILE A 76 -5.97 2.34 -6.19
C ILE A 76 -4.86 2.15 -5.16
N LYS A 77 -3.66 1.80 -5.63
CA LYS A 77 -2.50 1.66 -4.74
C LYS A 77 -2.21 3.05 -4.17
N PRO A 78 -2.00 3.18 -2.85
CA PRO A 78 -1.63 4.45 -2.26
C PRO A 78 -0.37 4.97 -2.95
N ARG A 79 -0.37 6.25 -3.34
CA ARG A 79 0.76 6.91 -3.99
C ARG A 79 1.92 6.87 -3.01
N GLN A 80 2.93 6.05 -3.30
CA GLN A 80 4.16 6.04 -2.53
C GLN A 80 4.81 7.42 -2.68
N GLU A 81 5.00 8.13 -1.58
CA GLU A 81 5.85 9.31 -1.59
C GLU A 81 7.24 8.87 -2.04
N ILE A 82 7.70 9.46 -3.15
CA ILE A 82 9.05 9.29 -3.63
C ILE A 82 9.92 10.08 -2.66
N VAL A 83 10.42 9.40 -1.62
CA VAL A 83 11.46 9.97 -0.77
C VAL A 83 12.69 10.14 -1.66
N ASN A 84 13.01 11.39 -2.00
CA ASN A 84 14.22 11.75 -2.74
C ASN A 84 15.44 11.42 -1.87
N ARG A 85 15.88 10.16 -1.90
CA ARG A 85 17.13 9.76 -1.28
C ARG A 85 18.28 10.27 -2.17
N PRO A 86 19.34 10.85 -1.58
CA PRO A 86 20.53 11.18 -2.36
C PRO A 86 21.09 9.91 -3.02
N PRO A 87 21.67 10.02 -4.23
CA PRO A 87 22.28 8.89 -4.89
C PRO A 87 23.41 8.32 -4.02
N PRO A 88 23.64 6.99 -4.06
CA PRO A 88 24.75 6.38 -3.33
C PRO A 88 26.08 6.99 -3.79
N PRO A 89 27.07 7.10 -2.90
CA PRO A 89 28.39 7.57 -3.27
C PRO A 89 29.01 6.66 -4.33
N PRO A 90 29.86 7.20 -5.23
CA PRO A 90 30.51 6.39 -6.25
C PRO A 90 31.35 5.29 -5.60
N PRO A 91 31.39 4.09 -6.21
CA PRO A 91 32.21 3.00 -5.70
C PRO A 91 33.68 3.42 -5.72
N LYS A 92 34.46 3.01 -4.71
CA LYS A 92 35.92 3.25 -4.70
C LYS A 92 36.60 2.43 -5.80
N PRO A 93 37.65 2.96 -6.46
CA PRO A 93 38.46 2.18 -7.40
C PRO A 93 39.04 0.95 -6.72
N LYS A 94 38.86 -0.21 -7.35
CA LYS A 94 39.50 -1.45 -6.91
C LYS A 94 40.93 -1.46 -7.42
N PRO A 95 41.89 -2.06 -6.69
CA PRO A 95 43.21 -2.30 -7.24
C PRO A 95 43.10 -3.13 -8.53
N LEU A 96 43.94 -2.84 -9.52
CA LEU A 96 44.00 -3.63 -10.74
C LEU A 96 44.48 -5.05 -10.42
N SER A 97 43.88 -6.06 -11.06
CA SER A 97 44.36 -7.43 -10.97
C SER A 97 45.73 -7.58 -11.63
N GLU A 98 46.55 -8.49 -11.13
CA GLU A 98 47.90 -8.79 -11.66
C GLU A 98 47.87 -9.18 -13.15
N GLU A 99 46.85 -9.93 -13.56
CA GLU A 99 46.61 -10.30 -14.96
C GLU A 99 46.47 -9.06 -15.86
N LYS A 100 45.68 -8.07 -15.43
CA LYS A 100 45.50 -6.82 -16.19
C LYS A 100 46.78 -6.00 -16.24
N ILE A 101 47.54 -5.97 -15.15
CA ILE A 101 48.84 -5.28 -15.12
C ILE A 101 49.79 -5.92 -16.14
N THR A 102 49.80 -7.25 -16.21
CA THR A 102 50.63 -8.00 -17.16
C THR A 102 50.20 -7.73 -18.60
N GLU A 103 48.89 -7.77 -18.89
CA GLU A 103 48.36 -7.45 -20.22
C GLU A 103 48.71 -6.01 -20.64
N ILE A 104 48.60 -5.04 -19.73
CA ILE A 104 48.98 -3.65 -20.00
C ILE A 104 50.47 -3.54 -20.34
N LYS A 105 51.35 -4.19 -19.56
CA LYS A 105 52.79 -4.21 -19.85
C LYS A 105 53.09 -4.80 -21.22
N GLN A 106 52.43 -5.89 -21.59
CA GLN A 106 52.57 -6.50 -22.92
C GLN A 106 52.11 -5.55 -24.03
N ASN A 107 51.00 -4.83 -23.84
CA ASN A 107 50.52 -3.83 -24.81
C ASN A 107 51.51 -2.67 -24.99
N LEU A 108 52.13 -2.18 -23.91
CA LEU A 108 53.15 -1.12 -23.97
C LEU A 108 54.37 -1.57 -24.79
N ILE A 109 54.88 -2.77 -24.51
CA ILE A 109 56.01 -3.36 -25.25
C ILE A 109 55.64 -3.58 -26.72
N TYR A 110 54.46 -4.16 -26.97
CA TYR A 110 53.97 -4.41 -28.32
C TYR A 110 53.83 -3.12 -29.14
N PHE A 111 53.33 -2.03 -28.54
CA PHE A 111 53.27 -0.72 -29.18
C PHE A 111 54.65 -0.26 -29.65
N CYS A 112 55.68 -0.38 -28.80
CA CYS A 112 57.03 0.02 -29.17
C CYS A 112 57.65 -0.89 -30.22
N MET A 113 57.43 -2.20 -30.15
CA MET A 113 57.86 -3.12 -31.20
C MET A 113 57.21 -2.81 -32.55
N LYS A 114 55.90 -2.51 -32.55
CA LYS A 114 55.12 -2.16 -33.76
C LYS A 114 55.59 -0.86 -34.38
N ASN A 115 55.97 0.13 -33.56
CA ASN A 115 56.33 1.47 -34.00
C ASN A 115 57.83 1.77 -34.05
N ARG A 116 58.71 0.78 -33.80
CA ARG A 116 60.19 0.96 -33.78
C ARG A 116 60.79 1.56 -35.06
N LYS A 117 60.10 1.43 -36.20
CA LYS A 117 60.54 1.99 -37.49
C LYS A 117 60.10 3.44 -37.70
N HIS A 118 59.20 3.95 -36.86
CA HIS A 118 58.70 5.31 -36.97
C HIS A 118 59.74 6.29 -36.41
N PRO A 119 60.10 7.38 -37.11
CA PRO A 119 61.18 8.30 -36.68
C PRO A 119 61.00 8.87 -35.27
N LYS A 120 59.74 9.10 -34.85
CA LYS A 120 59.39 9.56 -33.50
C LYS A 120 59.75 8.58 -32.37
N PHE A 121 59.88 7.30 -32.71
CA PHE A 121 60.06 6.19 -31.78
C PHE A 121 61.29 5.34 -32.15
N SER A 122 62.26 5.93 -32.85
CA SER A 122 63.53 5.27 -33.19
C SER A 122 64.38 5.01 -31.95
N ASP A 123 64.25 5.89 -30.95
CA ASP A 123 64.81 5.69 -29.62
C ASP A 123 63.80 4.95 -28.74
N GLU A 124 64.28 3.89 -28.10
CA GLU A 124 63.48 3.02 -27.26
C GLU A 124 62.96 3.78 -26.03
N GLU A 125 63.79 4.63 -25.43
CA GLU A 125 63.42 5.41 -24.25
C GLU A 125 62.26 6.36 -24.55
N HIS A 126 62.30 7.07 -25.68
CA HIS A 126 61.20 7.93 -26.13
C HIS A 126 59.90 7.15 -26.34
N CYS A 127 59.97 5.93 -26.89
CA CYS A 127 58.78 5.11 -27.05
C CYS A 127 58.21 4.65 -25.71
N GLN A 128 59.05 4.14 -24.82
CA GLN A 128 58.65 3.67 -23.50
C GLN A 128 58.01 4.82 -22.69
N ASN A 129 58.63 5.99 -22.68
CA ASN A 129 58.09 7.18 -22.01
C ASN A 129 56.74 7.61 -22.60
N HIS A 130 56.59 7.56 -23.92
CA HIS A 130 55.31 7.85 -24.57
C HIS A 130 54.22 6.86 -24.18
N ALA A 131 54.53 5.56 -24.24
CA ALA A 131 53.59 4.51 -23.94
C ALA A 131 53.17 4.55 -22.46
N GLN A 132 54.14 4.74 -21.57
CA GLN A 132 53.93 4.87 -20.12
C GLN A 132 53.04 6.08 -19.80
N ALA A 133 53.28 7.24 -20.42
CA ALA A 133 52.42 8.41 -20.26
C ALA A 133 50.95 8.11 -20.63
N LYS A 134 50.71 7.32 -21.68
CA LYS A 134 49.34 6.89 -22.04
C LYS A 134 48.71 5.95 -21.04
N PHE A 135 49.49 5.08 -20.42
CA PHE A 135 49.00 4.26 -19.31
C PHE A 135 48.66 5.11 -18.07
N ASP A 136 49.51 6.08 -17.71
CA ASP A 136 49.28 6.95 -16.56
C ASP A 136 48.01 7.82 -16.75
N GLU A 137 47.79 8.37 -17.96
CA GLU A 137 46.53 9.05 -18.33
C GLU A 137 45.29 8.15 -18.11
N CYS A 138 45.39 6.87 -18.48
CA CYS A 138 44.31 5.90 -18.31
C CYS A 138 44.10 5.50 -16.86
N LYS A 139 45.17 5.42 -16.07
CA LYS A 139 45.11 5.15 -14.63
C LYS A 139 44.41 6.28 -13.88
N GLU A 140 44.77 7.53 -14.17
CA GLU A 140 44.12 8.71 -13.59
C GLU A 140 42.61 8.74 -13.94
N SER A 141 42.28 8.41 -15.20
CA SER A 141 40.88 8.31 -15.64
C SER A 141 40.10 7.24 -14.87
N TYR A 142 40.73 6.11 -14.54
CA TYR A 142 40.15 5.03 -13.75
C TYR A 142 39.94 5.41 -12.28
N GLU A 143 40.85 6.16 -11.69
CA GLU A 143 40.70 6.67 -10.32
C GLU A 143 39.50 7.61 -10.21
N LYS A 144 39.27 8.44 -11.24
CA LYS A 144 38.09 9.31 -11.36
C LYS A 144 36.81 8.52 -11.65
N ASN A 145 36.90 7.48 -12.47
CA ASN A 145 35.77 6.67 -12.92
C ASN A 145 36.07 5.16 -12.80
N PRO A 146 35.84 4.55 -11.63
CA PRO A 146 36.17 3.14 -11.33
C PRO A 146 35.51 2.06 -12.21
N GLY A 147 34.52 2.46 -13.01
CA GLY A 147 33.87 1.58 -14.00
C GLY A 147 34.63 1.47 -15.33
N LEU A 148 35.67 2.28 -15.55
CA LEU A 148 36.44 2.26 -16.80
C LEU A 148 37.33 1.02 -16.89
N ASN A 149 37.44 0.46 -18.10
CA ASN A 149 38.37 -0.62 -18.38
C ASN A 149 39.73 -0.03 -18.80
N VAL A 150 40.70 -0.08 -17.88
CA VAL A 150 42.06 0.47 -18.09
C VAL A 150 42.75 -0.15 -19.31
N VAL A 151 42.63 -1.47 -19.49
CA VAL A 151 43.22 -2.18 -20.64
C VAL A 151 42.67 -1.63 -21.95
N ARG A 152 41.34 -1.45 -22.03
CA ARG A 152 40.69 -0.88 -23.22
C ARG A 152 41.12 0.57 -23.45
N CYS A 153 41.24 1.37 -22.39
CA CYS A 153 41.75 2.74 -22.49
C CYS A 153 43.16 2.77 -23.09
N VAL A 154 44.06 1.93 -22.60
CA VAL A 154 45.45 1.83 -23.08
C VAL A 154 45.48 1.43 -24.56
N LYS A 155 44.75 0.37 -24.95
CA LYS A 155 44.69 -0.07 -26.36
C LYS A 155 44.20 1.04 -27.28
N ASN A 156 43.13 1.75 -26.88
CA ASN A 156 42.59 2.87 -27.66
C ASN A 156 43.58 4.04 -27.77
N LYS A 157 44.25 4.43 -26.69
CA LYS A 157 45.21 5.55 -26.67
C LYS A 157 46.48 5.26 -27.48
N LEU A 158 46.85 3.99 -27.58
CA LEU A 158 48.03 3.52 -28.31
C LEU A 158 47.70 3.01 -29.74
N ASN A 159 46.43 3.05 -30.15
CA ASN A 159 45.97 2.52 -31.45
C ASN A 159 46.42 1.06 -31.69
N LEU A 160 46.24 0.22 -30.67
CA LEU A 160 46.58 -1.21 -30.70
C LEU A 160 45.43 -2.08 -31.18
#